data_AF-A0A286HEE8-F1
#
_entry.id   AF-A0A286HEE8-F1
#
_cell.length_a   1.000
_cell.length_b   1.000
_cell.length_c   1.000
_cell.angle_alpha   90.00
_cell.angle_beta   90.00
_cell.angle_gamma   90.00
#
_symmetry.space_group_name_H-M   'P 1'
#
loop_
_entity.id
_entity.type
_entity.pdbx_description
1 polymer ?
#
loop_
_entity_poly.entity_id
_entity_poly.type
_entity_poly.pdbx_seq_one_letter_code
_entity_poly.pdbx_strand_id
1 'polypeptide(L)'
;MHNPSSNTRNFPALPHFTGMNAPSRVECQIQDLEVIGELPKALEGTWYRCGPDPQYPPMLGDDIYINGDGVVSAFTFANGHVDFKMRYVRTQRFEAERAARQALFGLYRNQFTDHPSVRGLDRGTANTTAFMHAGRLFALKEDSLPYELDPVTLETKGRHDFNGKLRSRTVTAHPKRDPETGEWVFFGYEAAGDASKSVAYCVANRHGTLVREEWFEAPYAAMQHDFAVTRDYVIFCVFPTTCDLDRLKAGGTHWMWNDALDTWIGVMPRHGCAKDMRWFRRPACYSYHVANAFNEGSQITIDLCVSARNVFPYVPAVDGSAHDPQANAPFLTRWRFDAESPDTSFDARVLSSMPGELPRIDERLSMRPHRFIYYGGIDPSRSQLVAGPIGLGSNHLVRVDTQTGDVKALFLSDTTTFQEPQFVPVPAAEGLLLAVLDHHDTALASVVVLNAADIEAGPIAQIKLPIRLRDAFHGDWAPANPTIL
;
A
#
# COMPACT_ATOMS: atom_id res chain seq x y z
N MET A 1 37.20 -9.51 1.21
CA MET A 1 37.88 -9.41 -0.10
C MET A 1 36.99 -10.08 -1.14
N HIS A 2 36.12 -9.32 -1.82
CA HIS A 2 35.30 -9.85 -2.91
C HIS A 2 36.07 -9.72 -4.22
N ASN A 3 36.16 -10.83 -4.94
CA ASN A 3 36.84 -10.99 -6.21
C ASN A 3 36.10 -10.19 -7.31
N PRO A 4 36.73 -9.21 -7.99
CA PRO A 4 36.05 -8.33 -8.94
C PRO A 4 35.87 -8.94 -10.35
N SER A 5 35.85 -10.27 -10.48
CA SER A 5 35.93 -10.96 -11.79
C SER A 5 34.63 -11.63 -12.24
N SER A 6 33.47 -11.20 -11.76
CA SER A 6 32.19 -11.74 -12.21
C SER A 6 31.38 -10.68 -12.93
N ASN A 7 31.57 -10.56 -14.24
CA ASN A 7 30.74 -9.75 -15.15
C ASN A 7 29.28 -10.26 -15.27
N THR A 8 28.84 -11.16 -14.39
CA THR A 8 27.49 -11.72 -14.43
C THR A 8 26.49 -10.78 -13.77
N ARG A 9 25.56 -10.27 -14.58
CA ARG A 9 24.45 -9.41 -14.15
C ARG A 9 23.19 -10.26 -13.93
N ASN A 10 23.29 -11.24 -13.04
CA ASN A 10 22.17 -12.15 -12.73
C ASN A 10 21.40 -11.62 -11.52
N PHE A 11 20.08 -11.71 -11.57
CA PHE A 11 19.28 -11.54 -10.36
C PHE A 11 19.61 -12.66 -9.36
N PRO A 12 19.62 -12.35 -8.05
CA PRO A 12 19.97 -13.33 -7.04
C PRO A 12 18.89 -14.40 -6.93
N ALA A 13 19.29 -15.63 -6.58
CA ALA A 13 18.38 -16.76 -6.36
C ALA A 13 17.73 -16.69 -4.97
N LEU A 14 17.09 -15.56 -4.67
CA LEU A 14 16.42 -15.27 -3.40
C LEU A 14 14.90 -15.20 -3.59
N PRO A 15 14.09 -15.47 -2.55
CA PRO A 15 12.63 -15.47 -2.64
C PRO A 15 12.00 -14.18 -3.21
N HIS A 16 12.68 -13.04 -3.10
CA HIS A 16 12.23 -11.76 -3.66
C HIS A 16 12.41 -11.63 -5.19
N PHE A 17 13.12 -12.58 -5.82
CA PHE A 17 13.52 -12.56 -7.23
C PHE A 17 13.27 -13.89 -7.97
N THR A 18 12.55 -14.83 -7.37
CA THR A 18 12.25 -16.17 -7.93
C THR A 18 10.76 -16.48 -7.89
N GLY A 19 10.30 -17.47 -8.66
CA GLY A 19 8.88 -17.88 -8.68
C GLY A 19 7.97 -16.73 -9.15
N MET A 20 6.84 -16.55 -8.47
CA MET A 20 5.94 -15.40 -8.73
C MET A 20 6.58 -14.04 -8.43
N ASN A 21 7.64 -14.02 -7.62
CA ASN A 21 8.46 -12.84 -7.36
C ASN A 21 9.63 -12.69 -8.34
N ALA A 22 9.71 -13.46 -9.43
CA ALA A 22 10.71 -13.22 -10.46
C ALA A 22 10.55 -11.81 -11.09
N PRO A 23 11.62 -11.10 -11.44
CA PRO A 23 11.52 -9.84 -12.20
C PRO A 23 10.72 -10.06 -13.49
N SER A 24 9.79 -9.15 -13.81
CA SER A 24 9.05 -9.21 -15.08
C SER A 24 9.73 -8.33 -16.12
N ARG A 25 9.88 -7.04 -15.80
CA ARG A 25 10.55 -6.00 -16.58
C ARG A 25 9.89 -5.72 -17.92
N VAL A 26 8.60 -6.05 -18.03
CA VAL A 26 7.79 -5.89 -19.23
C VAL A 26 7.02 -4.58 -19.17
N GLU A 27 7.07 -3.81 -20.26
CA GLU A 27 6.12 -2.74 -20.52
C GLU A 27 5.27 -3.18 -21.72
N CYS A 28 3.94 -3.20 -21.59
CA CYS A 28 3.09 -3.72 -22.65
C CYS A 28 1.72 -3.04 -22.69
N GLN A 29 1.00 -3.25 -23.79
CA GLN A 29 -0.39 -2.91 -23.95
C GLN A 29 -1.08 -4.08 -24.66
N ILE A 30 -2.26 -4.44 -24.18
CA ILE A 30 -3.08 -5.51 -24.74
C ILE A 30 -4.48 -4.94 -24.87
N GLN A 31 -5.04 -5.00 -26.07
CA GLN A 31 -6.40 -4.57 -26.34
C GLN A 31 -7.33 -5.77 -26.27
N ASP A 32 -8.52 -5.56 -25.71
CA ASP A 32 -9.60 -6.54 -25.65
C ASP A 32 -9.16 -7.89 -25.10
N LEU A 33 -8.82 -7.93 -23.80
CA LEU A 33 -8.41 -9.16 -23.13
C LEU A 33 -9.48 -10.25 -23.22
N GLU A 34 -9.03 -11.52 -23.24
CA GLU A 34 -9.94 -12.67 -23.22
C GLU A 34 -10.75 -12.71 -21.91
N VAL A 35 -12.07 -12.77 -22.02
CA VAL A 35 -13.00 -12.85 -20.90
C VAL A 35 -13.73 -14.19 -20.91
N ILE A 36 -13.75 -14.87 -19.76
CA ILE A 36 -14.68 -15.96 -19.45
C ILE A 36 -15.82 -15.39 -18.59
N GLY A 37 -17.07 -15.68 -18.96
CA GLY A 37 -18.25 -15.09 -18.31
C GLY A 37 -18.70 -13.80 -19.02
N GLU A 38 -19.41 -12.93 -18.31
CA GLU A 38 -19.91 -11.66 -18.87
C GLU A 38 -19.50 -10.49 -17.96
N LEU A 39 -18.78 -9.51 -18.52
CA LEU A 39 -18.49 -8.27 -17.81
C LEU A 39 -19.76 -7.42 -17.68
N PRO A 40 -20.14 -6.98 -16.46
CA PRO A 40 -21.28 -6.10 -16.30
C PRO A 40 -21.08 -4.79 -17.08
N LYS A 41 -22.05 -4.40 -17.90
CA LYS A 41 -22.02 -3.12 -18.66
C LYS A 41 -21.94 -1.86 -17.78
N ALA A 42 -22.17 -1.99 -16.48
CA ALA A 42 -22.02 -0.91 -15.52
C ALA A 42 -20.56 -0.72 -15.04
N LEU A 43 -19.67 -1.67 -15.35
CA LEU A 43 -18.24 -1.59 -15.04
C LEU A 43 -17.56 -0.72 -16.11
N GLU A 44 -17.55 0.59 -15.88
CA GLU A 44 -17.04 1.60 -16.81
C GLU A 44 -16.03 2.52 -16.10
N GLY A 45 -14.76 2.44 -16.48
CA GLY A 45 -13.69 3.18 -15.82
C GLY A 45 -12.34 2.48 -15.90
N THR A 46 -11.38 2.94 -15.11
CA THR A 46 -10.02 2.40 -15.07
C THR A 46 -9.62 2.03 -13.65
N TRP A 47 -9.16 0.79 -13.48
CA TRP A 47 -8.50 0.34 -12.26
C TRP A 47 -6.99 0.46 -12.42
N TYR A 48 -6.37 1.34 -11.64
CA TYR A 48 -4.93 1.52 -11.59
C TYR A 48 -4.34 0.77 -10.42
N ARG A 49 -3.15 0.20 -10.58
CA ARG A 49 -2.42 -0.50 -9.51
C ARG A 49 -0.94 -0.19 -9.63
N CYS A 50 -0.23 -0.18 -8.51
CA CYS A 50 1.21 0.06 -8.49
C CYS A 50 1.94 -1.03 -7.71
N GLY A 51 3.10 -1.45 -8.20
CA GLY A 51 3.93 -2.46 -7.55
C GLY A 51 5.40 -2.37 -7.96
N PRO A 52 6.29 -3.09 -7.26
CA PRO A 52 7.72 -3.08 -7.54
C PRO A 52 8.12 -4.11 -8.59
N ASP A 53 8.98 -3.71 -9.53
CA ASP A 53 9.63 -4.59 -10.48
C ASP A 53 11.06 -4.11 -10.78
N PRO A 54 12.11 -4.70 -10.20
CA PRO A 54 13.46 -4.17 -10.28
C PRO A 54 13.98 -4.15 -11.72
N GLN A 55 14.44 -2.99 -12.19
CA GLN A 55 14.95 -2.80 -13.55
C GLN A 55 16.26 -3.58 -13.78
N TYR A 56 17.09 -3.69 -12.73
CA TYR A 56 18.38 -4.37 -12.73
C TYR A 56 18.56 -5.23 -11.47
N PRO A 57 19.49 -6.21 -11.48
CA PRO A 57 19.93 -6.88 -10.27
C PRO A 57 20.44 -5.86 -9.23
N PRO A 58 20.18 -6.09 -7.93
CA PRO A 58 20.55 -5.15 -6.88
C PRO A 58 22.06 -4.97 -6.78
N MET A 59 22.51 -3.74 -6.51
CA MET A 59 23.93 -3.37 -6.50
C MET A 59 24.75 -4.17 -5.48
N LEU A 60 24.14 -4.54 -4.35
CA LEU A 60 24.81 -5.24 -3.24
C LEU A 60 24.57 -6.76 -3.26
N GLY A 61 23.94 -7.30 -4.31
CA GLY A 61 23.69 -8.73 -4.49
C GLY A 61 22.51 -9.31 -3.71
N ASP A 62 21.99 -8.58 -2.72
CA ASP A 62 20.77 -8.89 -1.97
C ASP A 62 19.93 -7.61 -1.84
N ASP A 63 18.60 -7.76 -1.88
CA ASP A 63 17.63 -6.68 -1.69
C ASP A 63 16.23 -7.24 -1.41
N ILE A 64 15.34 -6.38 -0.92
CA ILE A 64 13.98 -6.72 -0.53
C ILE A 64 12.96 -6.38 -1.62
N TYR A 65 11.84 -7.08 -1.61
CA TYR A 65 10.78 -6.93 -2.61
C TYR A 65 10.32 -5.47 -2.80
N ILE A 66 10.17 -4.72 -1.71
CA ILE A 66 9.61 -3.35 -1.69
C ILE A 66 10.57 -2.27 -2.22
N ASN A 67 11.81 -2.61 -2.58
CA ASN A 67 12.82 -1.69 -3.10
C ASN A 67 12.96 -1.73 -4.64
N GLY A 68 12.14 -2.54 -5.34
CA GLY A 68 12.09 -2.56 -6.80
C GLY A 68 11.44 -1.32 -7.41
N ASP A 69 11.75 -1.01 -8.66
CA ASP A 69 11.25 0.18 -9.35
C ASP A 69 9.73 0.11 -9.60
N GLY A 70 9.05 1.26 -9.55
CA GLY A 70 7.60 1.32 -9.66
C GLY A 70 7.10 1.01 -11.07
N VAL A 71 6.15 0.09 -11.14
CA VAL A 71 5.37 -0.21 -12.34
C VAL A 71 3.91 0.09 -12.04
N VAL A 72 3.27 0.86 -12.94
CA VAL A 72 1.83 1.09 -12.89
C VAL A 72 1.15 0.25 -13.97
N SER A 73 0.14 -0.51 -13.55
CA SER A 73 -0.77 -1.26 -14.43
C SER A 73 -2.16 -0.63 -14.42
N ALA A 74 -2.82 -0.58 -15.58
CA ALA A 74 -4.16 -0.06 -15.75
C ALA A 74 -5.03 -1.07 -16.50
N PHE A 75 -6.20 -1.39 -15.93
CA PHE A 75 -7.28 -2.12 -16.58
C PHE A 75 -8.40 -1.14 -16.92
N THR A 76 -8.63 -0.88 -18.20
CA THR A 76 -9.65 0.08 -18.66
C THR A 76 -10.85 -0.67 -19.19
N PHE A 77 -11.98 -0.49 -18.53
CA PHE A 77 -13.24 -1.13 -18.84
C PHE A 77 -14.14 -0.18 -19.60
N ALA A 78 -14.63 -0.64 -20.75
CA ALA A 78 -15.58 0.09 -21.57
C ALA A 78 -16.45 -0.83 -22.42
N ASN A 79 -17.75 -0.63 -22.39
CA ASN A 79 -18.77 -1.35 -23.15
C ASN A 79 -18.68 -2.89 -23.03
N GLY A 80 -18.33 -3.40 -21.84
CA GLY A 80 -18.16 -4.84 -21.63
C GLY A 80 -16.82 -5.42 -22.16
N HIS A 81 -15.89 -4.55 -22.55
CA HIS A 81 -14.52 -4.91 -22.92
C HIS A 81 -13.53 -4.41 -21.86
N VAL A 82 -12.32 -4.97 -21.85
CA VAL A 82 -11.24 -4.54 -20.96
C VAL A 82 -9.90 -4.53 -21.67
N ASP A 83 -9.26 -3.36 -21.67
CA ASP A 83 -7.89 -3.16 -22.16
C ASP A 83 -6.91 -3.17 -20.99
N PHE A 84 -5.67 -3.58 -21.25
CA PHE A 84 -4.59 -3.56 -20.27
C PHE A 84 -3.38 -2.76 -20.75
N LYS A 85 -2.79 -1.98 -19.84
CA LYS A 85 -1.54 -1.27 -20.06
C LYS A 85 -0.66 -1.33 -18.83
N MET A 86 0.66 -1.49 -19.03
CA MET A 86 1.65 -1.50 -17.95
C MET A 86 2.88 -0.71 -18.34
N ARG A 87 3.30 0.25 -17.51
CA ARG A 87 4.48 1.11 -17.74
C ARG A 87 5.27 1.30 -16.46
N TYR A 88 6.58 1.44 -16.61
CA TYR A 88 7.44 1.90 -15.52
C TYR A 88 7.21 3.38 -15.24
N VAL A 89 7.25 3.75 -13.96
CA VAL A 89 7.37 5.14 -13.55
C VAL A 89 8.82 5.57 -13.80
N ARG A 90 9.02 6.59 -14.64
CA ARG A 90 10.34 7.11 -15.01
C ARG A 90 10.88 8.04 -13.91
N THR A 91 11.22 7.47 -12.75
CA THR A 91 11.81 8.23 -11.64
C THR A 91 13.25 8.65 -11.96
N GLN A 92 13.79 9.62 -11.21
CA GLN A 92 15.21 9.99 -11.34
C GLN A 92 16.14 8.79 -11.09
N ARG A 93 15.79 7.93 -10.12
CA ARG A 93 16.46 6.66 -9.88
C ARG A 93 16.44 5.77 -11.12
N PHE A 94 15.25 5.52 -11.67
CA PHE A 94 15.07 4.67 -12.83
C PHE A 94 15.88 5.15 -14.04
N GLU A 95 15.83 6.45 -14.35
CA GLU A 95 16.56 7.02 -15.50
C GLU A 95 18.08 6.97 -15.31
N ALA A 96 18.58 7.21 -14.09
CA ALA A 96 20.00 7.11 -13.79
C ALA A 96 20.52 5.67 -13.94
N GLU A 97 19.79 4.69 -13.41
CA GLU A 97 20.14 3.27 -13.53
C GLU A 97 20.01 2.77 -14.97
N ARG A 98 18.99 3.23 -15.71
CA ARG A 98 18.83 2.95 -17.14
C ARG A 98 20.01 3.46 -17.96
N ALA A 99 20.45 4.68 -17.71
CA ALA A 99 21.61 5.28 -18.39
C ALA A 99 22.90 4.52 -18.08
N ALA A 100 23.10 4.10 -16.83
CA ALA A 100 24.28 3.33 -16.41
C ALA A 100 24.20 1.83 -16.77
N ARG A 101 23.01 1.34 -17.11
CA ARG A 101 22.70 -0.08 -17.36
C ARG A 101 23.04 -0.99 -16.17
N GLN A 102 22.85 -0.51 -14.95
CA GLN A 102 23.09 -1.22 -13.70
C GLN A 102 22.40 -0.50 -12.54
N ALA A 103 22.15 -1.21 -11.44
CA ALA A 103 21.71 -0.57 -10.21
C ALA A 103 22.79 0.38 -9.66
N LEU A 104 22.37 1.54 -9.17
CA LEU A 104 23.22 2.59 -8.59
C LEU A 104 22.77 2.96 -7.17
N PHE A 105 21.51 2.64 -6.83
CA PHE A 105 20.96 2.87 -5.50
C PHE A 105 21.10 1.59 -4.67
N GLY A 106 21.50 1.76 -3.41
CA GLY A 106 21.80 0.66 -2.49
C GLY A 106 20.59 0.12 -1.74
N LEU A 107 20.80 -0.21 -0.47
CA LEU A 107 19.77 -0.80 0.40
C LEU A 107 18.54 0.12 0.51
N TYR A 108 17.38 -0.53 0.73
CA TYR A 108 16.11 0.13 0.99
C TYR A 108 16.26 1.26 2.02
N ARG A 109 15.93 2.48 1.57
CA ARG A 109 16.00 3.72 2.36
C ARG A 109 17.33 3.98 3.06
N ASN A 110 18.46 3.52 2.51
CA ASN A 110 19.78 3.87 3.04
C ASN A 110 20.64 4.59 1.99
N GLN A 111 20.65 5.93 2.01
CA GLN A 111 21.39 6.76 1.04
C GLN A 111 22.91 6.63 1.18
N PHE A 112 23.40 6.17 2.34
CA PHE A 112 24.84 5.97 2.58
C PHE A 112 25.40 4.74 1.88
N THR A 113 24.52 3.91 1.30
CA THR A 113 24.89 2.73 0.52
C THR A 113 24.84 2.96 -1.00
N ASP A 114 24.49 4.17 -1.45
CA ASP A 114 24.41 4.51 -2.87
C ASP A 114 25.78 4.66 -3.52
N HIS A 115 25.80 4.43 -4.83
CA HIS A 115 26.93 4.82 -5.65
C HIS A 115 27.12 6.35 -5.63
N PRO A 116 28.35 6.88 -5.45
CA PRO A 116 28.57 8.32 -5.35
C PRO A 116 28.06 9.17 -6.52
N SER A 117 27.89 8.58 -7.70
CA SER A 117 27.41 9.27 -8.90
C SER A 117 25.94 9.68 -8.86
N VAL A 118 25.13 9.10 -7.96
CA VAL A 118 23.70 9.43 -7.83
C VAL A 118 23.40 10.32 -6.63
N ARG A 119 24.44 10.87 -5.99
CA ARG A 119 24.29 11.78 -4.85
C ARG A 119 23.41 12.97 -5.23
N GLY A 120 22.37 13.23 -4.44
CA GLY A 120 21.44 14.33 -4.64
C GLY A 120 20.29 14.03 -5.61
N LEU A 121 20.28 12.86 -6.25
CA LEU A 121 19.10 12.39 -6.98
C LEU A 121 18.06 11.83 -6.00
N ASP A 122 16.80 11.97 -6.40
CA ASP A 122 15.67 11.36 -5.72
C ASP A 122 15.77 9.82 -5.79
N ARG A 123 15.65 9.17 -4.63
CA ARG A 123 15.80 7.72 -4.49
C ARG A 123 14.48 6.96 -4.65
N GLY A 124 13.37 7.69 -4.75
CA GLY A 124 12.03 7.15 -4.76
C GLY A 124 11.79 6.19 -5.93
N THR A 125 11.16 5.06 -5.62
CA THR A 125 10.78 4.07 -6.63
C THR A 125 9.38 4.30 -7.19
N ALA A 126 8.54 5.10 -6.50
CA ALA A 126 7.14 5.32 -6.86
C ALA A 126 6.36 4.00 -7.10
N ASN A 127 6.53 3.03 -6.20
CA ASN A 127 6.11 1.64 -6.39
C ASN A 127 4.95 1.19 -5.50
N THR A 128 4.36 2.07 -4.70
CA THR A 128 3.45 1.68 -3.61
C THR A 128 1.98 1.82 -3.99
N THR A 129 1.57 3.00 -4.44
CA THR A 129 0.14 3.25 -4.73
C THR A 129 -0.02 4.03 -6.01
N ALA A 130 -0.95 3.60 -6.85
CA ALA A 130 -1.49 4.42 -7.93
C ALA A 130 -2.76 5.11 -7.42
N PHE A 131 -2.79 6.45 -7.40
CA PHE A 131 -3.83 7.24 -6.75
C PHE A 131 -4.36 8.33 -7.67
N MET A 132 -5.69 8.45 -7.78
CA MET A 132 -6.35 9.49 -8.57
C MET A 132 -6.81 10.65 -7.70
N HIS A 133 -6.39 11.86 -8.07
CA HIS A 133 -6.85 13.09 -7.43
C HIS A 133 -6.92 14.25 -8.41
N ALA A 134 -8.01 15.02 -8.35
CA ALA A 134 -8.23 16.18 -9.23
C ALA A 134 -8.01 15.87 -10.72
N GLY A 135 -8.44 14.68 -11.18
CA GLY A 135 -8.28 14.22 -12.57
C GLY A 135 -6.85 13.85 -12.98
N ARG A 136 -5.92 13.72 -12.01
CA ARG A 136 -4.52 13.38 -12.23
C ARG A 136 -4.18 12.07 -11.54
N LEU A 137 -3.32 11.28 -12.18
CA LEU A 137 -2.82 10.02 -11.64
C LEU A 137 -1.47 10.25 -10.98
N PHE A 138 -1.30 9.74 -9.77
CA PHE A 138 -0.05 9.80 -9.01
C PHE A 138 0.45 8.41 -8.67
N ALA A 139 1.75 8.18 -8.83
CA ALA A 139 2.45 7.03 -8.29
C ALA A 139 3.18 7.45 -7.01
N LEU A 140 2.91 6.76 -5.91
CA LEU A 140 3.33 7.14 -4.56
C LEU A 140 4.37 6.17 -3.99
N LYS A 141 5.28 6.71 -3.18
CA LYS A 141 6.22 5.98 -2.33
C LYS A 141 6.54 6.82 -1.10
N GLU A 142 6.47 6.22 0.07
CA GLU A 142 6.52 6.91 1.37
C GLU A 142 7.85 7.62 1.72
N ASP A 143 8.91 7.41 0.95
CA ASP A 143 10.24 8.02 1.15
C ASP A 143 10.55 9.18 0.19
N SER A 144 9.56 9.60 -0.61
CA SER A 144 9.76 10.57 -1.70
C SER A 144 8.49 11.36 -1.98
N LEU A 145 8.58 12.32 -2.91
CA LEU A 145 7.43 13.05 -3.42
C LEU A 145 6.70 12.23 -4.51
N PRO A 146 5.39 12.45 -4.71
CA PRO A 146 4.62 11.74 -5.73
C PRO A 146 5.14 12.00 -7.14
N TYR A 147 5.02 11.03 -8.04
CA TYR A 147 5.20 11.23 -9.48
C TYR A 147 3.86 11.30 -10.19
N GLU A 148 3.61 12.38 -10.94
CA GLU A 148 2.41 12.50 -11.77
C GLU A 148 2.59 11.71 -13.07
N LEU A 149 1.55 10.97 -13.44
CA LEU A 149 1.44 10.21 -14.68
C LEU A 149 0.28 10.75 -15.53
N ASP A 150 0.37 10.58 -16.84
CA ASP A 150 -0.80 10.67 -17.69
C ASP A 150 -1.72 9.45 -17.47
N PRO A 151 -3.00 9.63 -17.12
CA PRO A 151 -3.88 8.52 -16.74
C PRO A 151 -4.18 7.55 -17.90
N VAL A 152 -4.04 7.98 -19.15
CA VAL A 152 -4.37 7.15 -20.32
C VAL A 152 -3.14 6.42 -20.85
N THR A 153 -2.04 7.14 -21.01
CA THR A 153 -0.80 6.62 -21.60
C THR A 153 0.13 5.99 -20.55
N LEU A 154 -0.05 6.35 -19.28
CA LEU A 154 0.86 6.05 -18.16
C LEU A 154 2.26 6.65 -18.33
N GLU A 155 2.43 7.62 -19.23
CA GLU A 155 3.68 8.36 -19.37
C GLU A 155 3.94 9.19 -18.11
N THR A 156 5.18 9.18 -17.64
CA THR A 156 5.60 9.95 -16.46
C THR A 156 5.78 11.41 -16.82
N LYS A 157 5.00 12.28 -16.18
CA LYS A 157 5.12 13.74 -16.34
C LYS A 157 6.23 14.32 -15.46
N GLY A 158 6.45 13.72 -14.29
CA GLY A 158 7.52 14.08 -13.37
C GLY A 158 7.06 14.14 -11.92
N ARG A 159 7.99 14.51 -11.04
CA ARG A 159 7.76 14.65 -9.60
C ARG A 159 6.85 15.85 -9.32
N HIS A 160 5.91 15.70 -8.39
CA HIS A 160 4.95 16.73 -8.02
C HIS A 160 5.22 17.25 -6.60
N ASP A 161 5.53 18.53 -6.48
CA ASP A 161 5.85 19.24 -5.23
C ASP A 161 4.81 20.33 -4.88
N PHE A 162 3.63 20.25 -5.51
CA PHE A 162 2.55 21.22 -5.38
C PHE A 162 2.97 22.66 -5.74
N ASN A 163 3.75 22.82 -6.83
CA ASN A 163 4.32 24.08 -7.31
C ASN A 163 5.30 24.68 -6.29
N GLY A 164 6.16 23.84 -5.73
CA GLY A 164 7.16 24.20 -4.73
C GLY A 164 6.59 24.57 -3.36
N LYS A 165 5.30 24.35 -3.10
CA LYS A 165 4.65 24.70 -1.82
C LYS A 165 4.87 23.66 -0.73
N LEU A 166 5.04 22.40 -1.09
CA LEU A 166 5.24 21.32 -0.12
C LEU A 166 6.66 21.37 0.43
N ARG A 167 6.81 21.54 1.75
CA ARG A 167 8.13 21.55 2.42
C ARG A 167 8.56 20.15 2.85
N SER A 168 7.61 19.28 3.17
CA SER A 168 7.87 17.87 3.49
C SER A 168 8.68 17.22 2.38
N ARG A 169 9.71 16.45 2.76
CA ARG A 169 10.50 15.67 1.80
C ARG A 169 9.78 14.41 1.32
N THR A 170 8.73 14.00 2.04
CA THR A 170 8.04 12.73 1.86
C THR A 170 6.53 12.93 1.78
N VAL A 171 5.86 12.01 1.09
CA VAL A 171 4.40 11.87 1.05
C VAL A 171 4.05 10.41 1.25
N THR A 172 3.09 10.11 2.12
CA THR A 172 2.57 8.76 2.36
C THR A 172 2.07 8.12 1.07
N ALA A 173 2.19 6.80 1.00
CA ALA A 173 1.56 6.02 -0.06
C ALA A 173 0.08 5.71 0.22
N HIS A 174 -0.46 6.07 1.40
CA HIS A 174 -1.85 5.81 1.78
C HIS A 174 -2.67 7.09 1.92
N PRO A 175 -2.77 7.93 0.88
CA PRO A 175 -3.60 9.11 0.96
C PRO A 175 -5.06 8.73 1.18
N LYS A 176 -5.81 9.57 1.89
CA LYS A 176 -7.25 9.42 2.04
C LYS A 176 -7.95 10.50 1.23
N ARG A 177 -8.86 10.09 0.35
CA ARG A 177 -9.76 10.98 -0.39
C ARG A 177 -11.02 11.17 0.44
N ASP A 178 -11.34 12.42 0.78
CA ASP A 178 -12.60 12.73 1.43
C ASP A 178 -13.71 12.80 0.36
N PRO A 179 -14.70 11.89 0.36
CA PRO A 179 -15.75 11.88 -0.66
C PRO A 179 -16.68 13.10 -0.60
N GLU A 180 -16.76 13.84 0.50
CA GLU A 180 -17.64 15.03 0.60
C GLU A 180 -16.94 16.29 0.10
N THR A 181 -15.71 16.54 0.55
CA THR A 181 -14.97 17.74 0.19
C THR A 181 -14.17 17.57 -1.11
N GLY A 182 -13.85 16.33 -1.49
CA GLY A 182 -12.92 16.00 -2.56
C GLY A 182 -11.47 16.32 -2.17
N GLU A 183 -11.17 16.46 -0.89
CA GLU A 183 -9.80 16.71 -0.42
C GLU A 183 -8.94 15.45 -0.51
N TRP A 184 -7.68 15.65 -0.88
CA TRP A 184 -6.60 14.71 -0.65
C TRP A 184 -5.99 15.03 0.72
N VAL A 185 -6.29 14.16 1.68
CA VAL A 185 -5.72 14.19 3.03
C VAL A 185 -4.51 13.25 3.06
N PHE A 186 -3.35 13.75 3.49
CA PHE A 186 -2.11 12.96 3.52
C PHE A 186 -1.14 13.46 4.56
N PHE A 187 -0.02 12.76 4.70
CA PHE A 187 1.09 13.21 5.53
C PHE A 187 2.42 12.77 4.94
N GLY A 188 3.53 13.28 5.47
CA GLY A 188 4.86 12.71 5.29
C GLY A 188 5.48 12.44 6.66
N TYR A 189 6.13 11.30 6.85
CA TYR A 189 6.95 11.02 8.02
C TYR A 189 8.42 10.98 7.63
N GLU A 190 9.33 11.08 8.62
CA GLU A 190 10.72 11.47 8.35
C GLU A 190 10.76 12.74 7.47
N ALA A 191 9.81 13.65 7.67
CA ALA A 191 9.53 14.76 6.76
C ALA A 191 10.71 15.73 6.62
N ALA A 192 11.57 15.80 7.65
CA ALA A 192 12.80 16.59 7.66
C ALA A 192 14.04 15.82 7.15
N GLY A 193 13.91 14.52 6.83
CA GLY A 193 14.98 13.63 6.38
C GLY A 193 15.10 12.36 7.22
N ASP A 194 15.99 11.46 6.80
CA ASP A 194 16.24 10.15 7.41
C ASP A 194 16.38 10.21 8.93
N ALA A 195 15.71 9.29 9.62
CA ALA A 195 15.63 9.13 11.07
C ALA A 195 15.08 10.35 11.84
N SER A 196 14.49 11.36 11.18
CA SER A 196 13.79 12.44 11.87
C SER A 196 12.44 11.96 12.42
N LYS A 197 12.01 12.52 13.56
CA LYS A 197 10.67 12.24 14.11
C LYS A 197 9.61 13.18 13.56
N SER A 198 10.00 14.11 12.67
CA SER A 198 9.12 15.09 12.09
C SER A 198 8.08 14.45 11.18
N VAL A 199 6.81 14.83 11.39
CA VAL A 199 5.67 14.44 10.58
C VAL A 199 4.97 15.70 10.07
N ALA A 200 4.60 15.72 8.79
CA ALA A 200 3.93 16.83 8.13
C ALA A 200 2.53 16.40 7.68
N TYR A 201 1.49 16.81 8.41
CA TYR A 201 0.09 16.63 8.03
C TYR A 201 -0.31 17.63 6.94
N CYS A 202 -0.80 17.13 5.81
CA CYS A 202 -1.06 17.93 4.63
C CYS A 202 -2.48 17.73 4.08
N VAL A 203 -3.02 18.78 3.46
CA VAL A 203 -4.29 18.72 2.73
C VAL A 203 -4.13 19.43 1.39
N ALA A 204 -4.48 18.74 0.31
CA ALA A 204 -4.71 19.34 -1.00
C ALA A 204 -6.22 19.35 -1.30
N ASN A 205 -6.73 20.47 -1.78
CA ASN A 205 -8.16 20.60 -2.12
C ASN A 205 -8.54 19.78 -3.37
N ARG A 206 -9.83 19.76 -3.72
CA ARG A 206 -10.37 19.06 -4.91
C ARG A 206 -9.79 19.47 -6.26
N HIS A 207 -9.12 20.62 -6.33
CA HIS A 207 -8.43 21.09 -7.53
C HIS A 207 -6.94 20.74 -7.51
N GLY A 208 -6.49 19.96 -6.51
CA GLY A 208 -5.11 19.52 -6.39
C GLY A 208 -4.14 20.60 -5.90
N THR A 209 -4.65 21.67 -5.27
CA THR A 209 -3.83 22.72 -4.67
C THR A 209 -3.56 22.39 -3.21
N LEU A 210 -2.29 22.40 -2.78
CA LEU A 210 -1.93 22.31 -1.37
C LEU A 210 -2.48 23.51 -0.61
N VAL A 211 -3.35 23.26 0.36
CA VAL A 211 -4.00 24.28 1.20
C VAL A 211 -3.54 24.24 2.65
N ARG A 212 -2.86 23.17 3.05
CA ARG A 212 -2.37 23.01 4.42
C ARG A 212 -1.13 22.12 4.49
N GLU A 213 -0.22 22.49 5.38
CA GLU A 213 0.92 21.69 5.82
C GLU A 213 1.27 22.03 7.29
N GLU A 214 0.88 21.16 8.22
CA GLU A 214 1.07 21.29 9.67
C GLU A 214 2.14 20.29 10.15
N TRP A 215 3.13 20.76 10.90
CA TRP A 215 4.26 19.94 11.34
C TRP A 215 4.19 19.62 12.82
N PHE A 216 4.54 18.39 13.19
CA PHE A 216 4.69 17.94 14.57
C PHE A 216 5.79 16.88 14.71
N GLU A 217 6.18 16.57 15.93
CA GLU A 217 7.16 15.51 16.22
C GLU A 217 6.44 14.28 16.77
N ALA A 218 6.68 13.12 16.17
CA ALA A 218 6.28 11.83 16.71
C ALA A 218 7.14 11.46 17.94
N PRO A 219 6.69 10.54 18.82
CA PRO A 219 7.45 10.12 20.00
C PRO A 219 8.86 9.58 19.66
N TYR A 220 8.98 8.90 18.52
CA TYR A 220 10.23 8.37 17.97
C TYR A 220 10.15 8.29 16.44
N ALA A 221 11.31 8.19 15.77
CA ALA A 221 11.38 7.97 14.33
C ALA A 221 10.98 6.53 14.04
N ALA A 222 9.86 6.36 13.35
CA ALA A 222 9.28 5.06 13.06
C ALA A 222 8.59 5.04 11.71
N MET A 223 8.43 3.84 11.18
CA MET A 223 7.58 3.58 10.02
C MET A 223 6.14 3.96 10.41
N GLN A 224 5.60 4.94 9.70
CA GLN A 224 4.20 5.37 9.77
C GLN A 224 3.64 5.20 8.36
N HIS A 225 3.31 3.96 7.99
CA HIS A 225 2.97 3.62 6.62
C HIS A 225 1.58 4.17 6.22
N ASP A 226 0.58 3.92 7.07
CA ASP A 226 -0.79 4.38 6.91
C ASP A 226 -1.25 5.21 8.13
N PHE A 227 -2.40 5.85 8.00
CA PHE A 227 -3.05 6.68 9.00
C PHE A 227 -4.57 6.61 8.87
N ALA A 228 -5.28 7.04 9.90
CA ALA A 228 -6.73 7.05 9.92
C ALA A 228 -7.26 8.49 9.82
N VAL A 229 -8.39 8.66 9.13
CA VAL A 229 -9.06 9.94 8.98
C VAL A 229 -10.55 9.72 9.22
N THR A 230 -11.14 10.56 10.07
CA THR A 230 -12.58 10.65 10.28
C THR A 230 -13.09 12.00 9.73
N ARG A 231 -14.37 12.31 9.91
CA ARG A 231 -14.89 13.64 9.55
C ARG A 231 -14.14 14.74 10.32
N ASP A 232 -13.93 14.51 11.61
CA ASP A 232 -13.45 15.54 12.53
C ASP A 232 -12.00 15.36 13.01
N TYR A 233 -11.38 14.19 12.81
CA TYR A 233 -10.06 13.87 13.33
C TYR A 233 -9.13 13.25 12.28
N VAL A 234 -7.83 13.46 12.46
CA VAL A 234 -6.76 12.70 11.82
C VAL A 234 -5.96 11.97 12.90
N ILE A 235 -5.68 10.70 12.65
CA ILE A 235 -5.10 9.77 13.62
C ILE A 235 -3.82 9.16 13.05
N PHE A 236 -2.71 9.37 13.76
CA PHE A 236 -1.38 8.88 13.40
C PHE A 236 -0.95 7.79 14.37
N CYS A 237 -0.77 6.57 13.86
CA CYS A 237 -0.27 5.44 14.66
C CYS A 237 1.24 5.35 14.50
N VAL A 238 1.96 5.39 15.62
CA VAL A 238 3.42 5.28 15.69
C VAL A 238 3.74 3.94 16.32
N PHE A 239 4.06 2.97 15.48
CA PHE A 239 4.42 1.60 15.87
C PHE A 239 5.92 1.48 16.07
N PRO A 240 6.41 0.57 16.92
CA PRO A 240 7.83 0.52 17.29
C PRO A 240 8.70 -0.22 16.24
N THR A 241 8.50 0.09 14.97
CA THR A 241 9.46 -0.20 13.88
C THR A 241 10.30 1.04 13.65
N THR A 242 11.47 1.09 14.29
CA THR A 242 12.27 2.30 14.51
C THR A 242 13.45 2.44 13.54
N CYS A 243 13.88 3.69 13.33
CA CYS A 243 15.06 4.07 12.56
C CYS A 243 16.16 4.66 13.46
N ASP A 244 17.42 4.37 13.14
CA ASP A 244 18.60 4.95 13.79
C ASP A 244 19.58 5.48 12.72
N LEU A 245 19.96 6.75 12.84
CA LEU A 245 20.77 7.43 11.82
C LEU A 245 22.21 6.89 11.76
N ASP A 246 22.79 6.53 12.89
CA ASP A 246 24.18 6.07 12.93
C ASP A 246 24.29 4.65 12.38
N ARG A 247 23.27 3.81 12.60
CA ARG A 247 23.08 2.53 11.90
C ARG A 247 23.00 2.71 10.39
N LEU A 248 22.24 3.70 9.91
CA LEU A 248 22.17 4.00 8.48
C LEU A 248 23.53 4.41 7.91
N LYS A 249 24.25 5.33 8.56
CA LYS A 249 25.60 5.76 8.16
C LYS A 249 26.60 4.61 8.15
N ALA A 250 26.43 3.62 9.03
CA ALA A 250 27.22 2.40 9.07
C ALA A 250 26.82 1.35 8.01
N GLY A 251 25.85 1.66 7.13
CA GLY A 251 25.38 0.76 6.07
C GLY A 251 24.36 -0.29 6.54
N GLY A 252 23.76 -0.11 7.72
CA GLY A 252 22.76 -1.01 8.27
C GLY A 252 21.35 -0.83 7.68
N THR A 253 20.43 -1.71 8.08
CA THR A 253 19.02 -1.64 7.69
C THR A 253 18.34 -0.39 8.25
N HIS A 254 17.35 0.13 7.51
CA HIS A 254 16.59 1.30 7.93
C HIS A 254 15.66 0.97 9.10
N TRP A 255 14.93 -0.15 9.03
CA TRP A 255 13.89 -0.49 10.00
C TRP A 255 14.31 -1.63 10.92
N MET A 256 14.06 -1.44 12.22
CA MET A 256 14.19 -2.49 13.24
C MET A 256 13.01 -2.45 14.21
N TRP A 257 12.47 -3.61 14.54
CA TRP A 257 11.41 -3.77 15.52
C TRP A 257 11.97 -3.66 16.95
N ASN A 258 11.31 -2.89 17.81
CA ASN A 258 11.69 -2.68 19.21
C ASN A 258 10.47 -2.83 20.14
N ASP A 259 10.16 -4.05 20.55
CA ASP A 259 9.03 -4.37 21.44
C ASP A 259 9.11 -3.76 22.85
N ALA A 260 10.27 -3.24 23.26
CA ALA A 260 10.40 -2.51 24.52
C ALA A 260 9.72 -1.12 24.51
N LEU A 261 9.28 -0.64 23.33
CA LEU A 261 8.59 0.63 23.18
C LEU A 261 7.07 0.45 23.06
N ASP A 262 6.32 1.36 23.68
CA ASP A 262 4.88 1.46 23.49
C ASP A 262 4.53 1.88 22.06
N THR A 263 3.36 1.44 21.59
CA THR A 263 2.70 2.00 20.42
C THR A 263 1.94 3.26 20.82
N TRP A 264 2.07 4.33 20.03
CA TRP A 264 1.43 5.61 20.28
C TRP A 264 0.39 5.93 19.20
N ILE A 265 -0.72 6.56 19.61
CA ILE A 265 -1.80 6.96 18.72
C ILE A 265 -2.03 8.46 18.94
N GLY A 266 -1.62 9.27 17.97
CA GLY A 266 -1.80 10.72 17.98
C GLY A 266 -3.11 11.09 17.31
N VAL A 267 -4.02 11.71 18.06
CA VAL A 267 -5.36 12.12 17.60
C VAL A 267 -5.39 13.63 17.55
N MET A 268 -5.49 14.20 16.35
CA MET A 268 -5.54 15.64 16.14
C MET A 268 -6.88 16.01 15.48
N PRO A 269 -7.57 17.07 15.95
CA PRO A 269 -8.71 17.61 15.22
C PRO A 269 -8.29 17.96 13.80
N ARG A 270 -9.05 17.49 12.81
CA ARG A 270 -8.72 17.62 11.37
C ARG A 270 -8.47 19.07 10.97
N HIS A 271 -9.19 20.03 11.56
CA HIS A 271 -9.01 21.47 11.33
C HIS A 271 -8.27 22.21 12.47
N GLY A 272 -7.76 21.49 13.46
CA GLY A 272 -6.94 22.04 14.56
C GLY A 272 -5.47 22.20 14.17
N CYS A 273 -4.55 22.15 15.12
CA CYS A 273 -3.10 22.16 14.87
C CYS A 273 -2.36 21.21 15.82
N ALA A 274 -1.03 21.09 15.66
CA ALA A 274 -0.22 20.12 16.40
C ALA A 274 -0.37 20.23 17.93
N LYS A 275 -0.61 21.44 18.45
CA LYS A 275 -0.82 21.68 19.90
C LYS A 275 -2.12 21.06 20.44
N ASP A 276 -3.09 20.80 19.56
CA ASP A 276 -4.40 20.24 19.89
C ASP A 276 -4.37 18.70 19.80
N MET A 277 -3.23 18.11 19.40
CA MET A 277 -3.05 16.67 19.33
C MET A 277 -2.99 16.04 20.72
N ARG A 278 -3.78 15.00 20.92
CA ARG A 278 -3.75 14.14 22.10
C ARG A 278 -3.12 12.81 21.78
N TRP A 279 -2.29 12.30 22.70
CA TRP A 279 -1.58 11.05 22.54
C TRP A 279 -2.15 9.96 23.45
N PHE A 280 -2.50 8.83 22.84
CA PHE A 280 -2.88 7.59 23.49
C PHE A 280 -1.73 6.59 23.36
N ARG A 281 -1.69 5.58 24.23
CA ARG A 281 -0.61 4.58 24.22
C ARG A 281 -1.10 3.20 24.64
N ARG A 282 -0.40 2.17 24.15
CA ARG A 282 -0.60 0.77 24.55
C ARG A 282 0.72 -0.01 24.41
N PRO A 283 0.82 -1.22 25.01
CA PRO A 283 1.91 -2.13 24.73
C PRO A 283 2.09 -2.36 23.22
N ALA A 284 3.32 -2.66 22.82
CA ALA A 284 3.72 -2.84 21.44
C ALA A 284 2.74 -3.70 20.62
N CYS A 285 2.30 -3.16 19.49
CA CYS A 285 1.65 -3.89 18.43
C CYS A 285 2.06 -3.29 17.09
N TYR A 286 1.54 -3.81 16.00
CA TYR A 286 1.77 -3.25 14.68
C TYR A 286 0.49 -3.28 13.84
N SER A 287 0.36 -2.34 12.90
CA SER A 287 -0.60 -2.41 11.81
C SER A 287 0.02 -1.78 10.56
N TYR A 288 -0.13 -2.41 9.40
CA TYR A 288 0.24 -1.79 8.14
C TYR A 288 -0.90 -0.92 7.62
N HIS A 289 -2.07 -1.51 7.43
CA HIS A 289 -3.16 -0.86 6.71
C HIS A 289 -4.39 -0.59 7.56
N VAL A 290 -5.00 0.56 7.30
CA VAL A 290 -6.28 0.99 7.86
C VAL A 290 -7.37 0.75 6.83
N ALA A 291 -8.41 -0.01 7.20
CA ALA A 291 -9.59 -0.21 6.38
C ALA A 291 -10.42 1.09 6.29
N ASN A 292 -10.76 1.67 7.44
CA ASN A 292 -11.46 2.94 7.56
C ASN A 292 -11.40 3.47 9.00
N ALA A 293 -11.76 4.74 9.18
CA ALA A 293 -12.08 5.30 10.49
C ALA A 293 -13.29 6.23 10.40
N PHE A 294 -14.02 6.39 11.49
CA PHE A 294 -15.14 7.34 11.59
C PHE A 294 -15.37 7.75 13.05
N ASN A 295 -16.14 8.82 13.26
CA ASN A 295 -16.46 9.28 14.60
C ASN A 295 -17.93 9.68 14.75
N GLU A 296 -18.45 9.52 15.98
CA GLU A 296 -19.73 10.06 16.44
C GLU A 296 -19.44 10.97 17.64
N GLY A 297 -19.44 12.29 17.41
CA GLY A 297 -18.88 13.22 18.39
C GLY A 297 -17.40 12.89 18.64
N SER A 298 -16.99 12.79 19.90
CA SER A 298 -15.62 12.42 20.29
C SER A 298 -15.34 10.91 20.21
N GLN A 299 -16.35 10.06 20.01
CA GLN A 299 -16.14 8.61 19.93
C GLN A 299 -15.56 8.24 18.57
N ILE A 300 -14.33 7.74 18.55
CA ILE A 300 -13.62 7.31 17.33
C ILE A 300 -13.70 5.79 17.21
N THR A 301 -13.99 5.31 16.01
CA THR A 301 -13.82 3.91 15.60
C THR A 301 -12.79 3.84 14.47
N ILE A 302 -11.83 2.92 14.59
CA ILE A 302 -10.82 2.62 13.55
C ILE A 302 -10.84 1.12 13.28
N ASP A 303 -10.97 0.73 12.02
CA ASP A 303 -10.82 -0.65 11.58
C ASP A 303 -9.49 -0.80 10.83
N LEU A 304 -8.63 -1.69 11.30
CA LEU A 304 -7.26 -1.87 10.83
C LEU A 304 -6.77 -3.30 11.06
N CYS A 305 -5.76 -3.74 10.31
CA CYS A 305 -5.18 -5.07 10.46
C CYS A 305 -4.05 -5.06 11.49
N VAL A 306 -4.27 -5.68 12.66
CA VAL A 306 -3.34 -5.61 13.80
C VAL A 306 -2.60 -6.92 13.98
N SER A 307 -1.28 -6.84 14.13
CA SER A 307 -0.39 -7.94 14.51
C SER A 307 0.38 -7.60 15.79
N ALA A 308 0.99 -8.62 16.40
CA ALA A 308 1.85 -8.42 17.57
C ALA A 308 3.14 -7.63 17.23
N ARG A 309 3.68 -7.87 16.04
CA ARG A 309 4.90 -7.24 15.50
C ARG A 309 4.78 -7.05 13.99
N ASN A 310 5.65 -6.20 13.44
CA ASN A 310 5.84 -6.02 12.00
C ASN A 310 5.84 -7.36 11.23
N VAL A 311 4.98 -7.47 10.21
CA VAL A 311 4.75 -8.70 9.45
C VAL A 311 5.87 -9.02 8.44
N PHE A 312 6.79 -8.09 8.16
CA PHE A 312 7.85 -8.33 7.19
C PHE A 312 9.02 -9.10 7.80
N PRO A 313 9.43 -10.25 7.22
CA PRO A 313 10.51 -11.07 7.75
C PRO A 313 11.89 -10.38 7.66
N TYR A 314 12.04 -9.40 6.77
CA TYR A 314 13.27 -8.62 6.59
C TYR A 314 13.41 -7.44 7.58
N VAL A 315 12.44 -7.24 8.49
CA VAL A 315 12.54 -6.25 9.57
C VAL A 315 13.04 -6.96 10.84
N PRO A 316 14.36 -6.94 11.12
CA PRO A 316 14.90 -7.62 12.29
C PRO A 316 14.45 -6.94 13.58
N ALA A 317 14.51 -7.68 14.69
CA ALA A 317 14.29 -7.09 16.00
C ALA A 317 15.60 -6.60 16.59
N VAL A 318 15.52 -5.56 17.41
CA VAL A 318 16.67 -5.00 18.15
C VAL A 318 17.27 -6.03 19.11
N ASP A 319 16.44 -6.88 19.70
CA ASP A 319 16.88 -7.94 20.63
C ASP A 319 17.42 -9.20 19.92
N GLY A 320 17.34 -9.25 18.59
CA GLY A 320 17.76 -10.41 17.78
C GLY A 320 16.73 -11.54 17.69
N SER A 321 15.51 -11.37 18.22
CA SER A 321 14.44 -12.36 18.10
C SER A 321 14.06 -12.64 16.64
N ALA A 322 13.90 -13.92 16.31
CA ALA A 322 13.50 -14.37 14.98
C ALA A 322 12.08 -13.93 14.63
N HIS A 323 11.81 -13.75 13.34
CA HIS A 323 10.46 -13.50 12.84
C HIS A 323 9.65 -14.80 12.88
N ASP A 324 8.45 -14.74 13.47
CA ASP A 324 7.46 -15.82 13.51
C ASP A 324 6.22 -15.41 12.69
N PRO A 325 6.02 -15.97 11.48
CA PRO A 325 4.89 -15.61 10.63
C PRO A 325 3.51 -15.90 11.25
N GLN A 326 3.40 -16.92 12.11
CA GLN A 326 2.13 -17.30 12.74
C GLN A 326 1.81 -16.38 13.92
N ALA A 327 2.78 -16.14 14.80
CA ALA A 327 2.59 -15.23 15.94
C ALA A 327 2.41 -13.76 15.50
N ASN A 328 2.97 -13.40 14.34
CA ASN A 328 2.87 -12.06 13.76
C ASN A 328 1.77 -11.94 12.70
N ALA A 329 0.88 -12.93 12.58
CA ALA A 329 -0.23 -12.85 11.63
C ALA A 329 -1.13 -11.65 11.97
N PRO A 330 -1.47 -10.80 10.98
CA PRO A 330 -2.35 -9.67 11.18
C PRO A 330 -3.82 -10.11 11.18
N PHE A 331 -4.62 -9.54 12.07
CA PHE A 331 -6.07 -9.77 12.16
C PHE A 331 -6.83 -8.45 12.06
N LEU A 332 -7.90 -8.44 11.26
CA LEU A 332 -8.81 -7.31 11.17
C LEU A 332 -9.40 -7.03 12.55
N THR A 333 -9.10 -5.85 13.08
CA THR A 333 -9.41 -5.45 14.46
C THR A 333 -10.05 -4.07 14.44
N ARG A 334 -11.04 -3.87 15.31
CA ARG A 334 -11.69 -2.58 15.57
C ARG A 334 -11.13 -1.98 16.85
N TRP A 335 -10.60 -0.77 16.76
CA TRP A 335 -10.27 0.06 17.91
C TRP A 335 -11.38 1.08 18.17
N ARG A 336 -11.72 1.27 19.45
CA ARG A 336 -12.70 2.27 19.89
C ARG A 336 -12.21 3.03 21.11
N PHE A 337 -12.30 4.34 21.04
CA PHE A 337 -11.95 5.22 22.14
C PHE A 337 -12.58 6.60 21.99
N ASP A 338 -12.59 7.32 23.10
CA ASP A 338 -13.09 8.68 23.17
C ASP A 338 -11.91 9.66 23.05
N ALA A 339 -11.91 10.48 21.99
CA ALA A 339 -10.91 11.49 21.71
C ALA A 339 -10.81 12.59 22.77
N GLU A 340 -11.80 12.72 23.67
CA GLU A 340 -11.88 13.71 24.75
C GLU A 340 -11.76 13.07 26.16
N SER A 341 -11.80 11.74 26.26
CA SER A 341 -11.67 11.04 27.54
C SER A 341 -10.31 11.31 28.19
N PRO A 342 -10.24 11.54 29.52
CA PRO A 342 -8.98 11.59 30.26
C PRO A 342 -8.30 10.22 30.36
N ASP A 343 -9.05 9.13 30.24
CA ASP A 343 -8.49 7.78 30.10
C ASP A 343 -8.01 7.57 28.67
N THR A 344 -6.72 7.24 28.53
CA THR A 344 -6.06 6.99 27.24
C THR A 344 -6.08 5.51 26.84
N SER A 345 -6.82 4.66 27.57
CA SER A 345 -7.08 3.28 27.17
C SER A 345 -8.09 3.22 26.02
N PHE A 346 -8.08 2.12 25.27
CA PHE A 346 -9.02 1.91 24.19
C PHE A 346 -9.41 0.44 24.03
N ASP A 347 -10.66 0.21 23.63
CA ASP A 347 -11.18 -1.11 23.31
C ASP A 347 -10.59 -1.60 21.99
N ALA A 348 -10.25 -2.89 21.94
CA ALA A 348 -9.74 -3.53 20.74
C ALA A 348 -10.43 -4.89 20.54
N ARG A 349 -11.23 -5.00 19.49
CA ARG A 349 -12.01 -6.20 19.17
C ARG A 349 -11.61 -6.76 17.82
N VAL A 350 -11.16 -8.02 17.79
CA VAL A 350 -10.96 -8.76 16.54
C VAL A 350 -12.31 -8.97 15.84
N LEU A 351 -12.39 -8.58 14.57
CA LEU A 351 -13.59 -8.68 13.74
C LEU A 351 -13.65 -9.97 12.91
N SER A 352 -12.48 -10.56 12.62
CA SER A 352 -12.37 -11.80 11.87
C SER A 352 -11.26 -12.67 12.44
N SER A 353 -11.52 -13.97 12.59
CA SER A 353 -10.53 -14.97 13.00
C SER A 353 -9.64 -15.44 11.84
N MET A 354 -9.92 -15.02 10.61
CA MET A 354 -9.06 -15.33 9.46
C MET A 354 -7.97 -14.27 9.34
N PRO A 355 -6.68 -14.61 9.48
CA PRO A 355 -5.60 -13.63 9.37
C PRO A 355 -5.51 -13.12 7.93
N GLY A 356 -5.08 -11.87 7.77
CA GLY A 356 -4.97 -11.24 6.47
C GLY A 356 -4.75 -9.73 6.52
N GLU A 357 -4.57 -9.16 5.34
CA GLU A 357 -4.14 -7.77 5.15
C GLU A 357 -4.73 -7.18 3.87
N LEU A 358 -4.36 -5.93 3.58
CA LEU A 358 -4.82 -5.15 2.43
C LEU A 358 -6.34 -4.94 2.47
N PRO A 359 -6.89 -4.39 3.57
CA PRO A 359 -8.31 -4.18 3.72
C PRO A 359 -8.82 -3.04 2.85
N ARG A 360 -10.00 -3.23 2.28
CA ARG A 360 -10.70 -2.29 1.41
C ARG A 360 -12.17 -2.19 1.76
N ILE A 361 -12.75 -1.05 1.46
CA ILE A 361 -14.16 -0.74 1.68
C ILE A 361 -14.75 -0.14 0.40
N ASP A 362 -16.05 0.14 0.41
CA ASP A 362 -16.62 1.15 -0.49
C ASP A 362 -16.09 2.55 -0.10
N GLU A 363 -15.19 3.10 -0.91
CA GLU A 363 -14.53 4.39 -0.64
C GLU A 363 -15.48 5.59 -0.60
N ARG A 364 -16.70 5.46 -1.13
CA ARG A 364 -17.75 6.50 -0.92
C ARG A 364 -18.12 6.62 0.55
N LEU A 365 -17.83 5.60 1.36
CA LEU A 365 -18.04 5.55 2.81
C LEU A 365 -16.76 5.85 3.60
N SER A 366 -15.67 6.27 2.95
CA SER A 366 -14.47 6.72 3.67
C SER A 366 -14.83 7.84 4.66
N MET A 367 -14.23 7.78 5.85
CA MET A 367 -14.48 8.70 6.96
C MET A 367 -15.92 8.62 7.52
N ARG A 368 -16.70 7.59 7.18
CA ARG A 368 -18.08 7.37 7.64
C ARG A 368 -18.28 5.94 8.13
N PRO A 369 -19.34 5.66 8.93
CA PRO A 369 -19.73 4.29 9.23
C PRO A 369 -19.89 3.47 7.95
N HIS A 370 -19.30 2.29 7.95
CA HIS A 370 -19.34 1.35 6.82
C HIS A 370 -19.70 -0.03 7.35
N ARG A 371 -20.29 -0.86 6.49
CA ARG A 371 -20.73 -2.21 6.88
C ARG A 371 -19.74 -3.28 6.45
N PHE A 372 -19.26 -3.22 5.21
CA PHE A 372 -18.45 -4.29 4.63
C PHE A 372 -16.98 -3.91 4.52
N ILE A 373 -16.11 -4.87 4.86
CA ILE A 373 -14.66 -4.81 4.66
C ILE A 373 -14.26 -6.04 3.85
N TYR A 374 -13.38 -5.85 2.86
CA TYR A 374 -12.84 -6.90 2.00
C TYR A 374 -11.33 -6.94 2.12
N TYR A 375 -10.71 -8.11 2.22
CA TYR A 375 -9.25 -8.20 2.36
C TYR A 375 -8.71 -9.56 1.89
N GLY A 376 -7.39 -9.63 1.65
CA GLY A 376 -6.71 -10.88 1.32
C GLY A 376 -6.48 -11.72 2.57
N GLY A 377 -7.10 -12.89 2.64
CA GLY A 377 -7.02 -13.82 3.76
C GLY A 377 -6.01 -14.95 3.56
N ILE A 378 -5.50 -15.48 4.66
CA ILE A 378 -4.63 -16.66 4.70
C ILE A 378 -5.29 -17.73 5.58
N ASP A 379 -5.71 -18.83 4.97
CA ASP A 379 -6.06 -20.05 5.70
C ASP A 379 -4.82 -20.97 5.75
N PRO A 380 -4.23 -21.21 6.94
CA PRO A 380 -3.05 -22.05 7.09
C PRO A 380 -3.32 -23.54 6.84
N SER A 381 -4.57 -23.97 6.73
CA SER A 381 -4.94 -25.36 6.39
C SER A 381 -4.85 -25.67 4.89
N ARG A 382 -4.66 -24.65 4.06
CA ARG A 382 -4.53 -24.74 2.60
C ARG A 382 -3.08 -24.53 2.15
N SER A 383 -2.86 -24.69 0.85
CA SER A 383 -1.55 -24.42 0.24
C SER A 383 -1.07 -23.00 0.53
N GLN A 384 0.17 -22.90 0.97
CA GLN A 384 0.84 -21.64 1.30
C GLN A 384 1.89 -21.33 0.23
N LEU A 385 1.51 -20.48 -0.72
CA LEU A 385 2.33 -20.15 -1.89
C LEU A 385 3.08 -18.85 -1.67
N VAL A 386 4.32 -18.78 -2.15
CA VAL A 386 5.14 -17.58 -2.04
C VAL A 386 4.68 -16.54 -3.07
N ALA A 387 4.14 -15.43 -2.59
CA ALA A 387 3.84 -14.25 -3.38
C ALA A 387 4.11 -12.98 -2.57
N GLY A 388 4.57 -11.94 -3.25
CA GLY A 388 4.70 -10.60 -2.68
C GLY A 388 5.78 -10.46 -1.59
N PRO A 389 5.68 -9.41 -0.77
CA PRO A 389 6.76 -8.95 0.10
C PRO A 389 6.87 -9.70 1.43
N ILE A 390 5.79 -10.31 1.91
CA ILE A 390 5.74 -11.07 3.19
C ILE A 390 6.10 -12.55 3.01
N GLY A 391 6.24 -13.02 1.77
CA GLY A 391 6.58 -14.40 1.45
C GLY A 391 5.40 -15.38 1.44
N LEU A 392 4.19 -14.93 1.77
CA LEU A 392 2.94 -15.70 1.70
C LEU A 392 1.89 -14.89 0.94
N GLY A 393 1.34 -15.44 -0.14
CA GLY A 393 0.20 -14.86 -0.83
C GLY A 393 -1.12 -15.17 -0.15
N SER A 394 -2.11 -14.28 -0.32
CA SER A 394 -3.46 -14.51 0.20
C SER A 394 -4.14 -15.63 -0.59
N ASN A 395 -4.39 -16.78 0.04
CA ASN A 395 -5.08 -17.90 -0.62
C ASN A 395 -6.61 -17.75 -0.57
N HIS A 396 -7.13 -16.77 0.17
CA HIS A 396 -8.55 -16.43 0.21
C HIS A 396 -8.79 -14.95 -0.07
N LEU A 397 -9.98 -14.64 -0.56
CA LEU A 397 -10.58 -13.31 -0.47
C LEU A 397 -11.64 -13.32 0.62
N VAL A 398 -11.59 -12.38 1.56
CA VAL A 398 -12.49 -12.35 2.73
C VAL A 398 -13.42 -11.16 2.65
N ARG A 399 -14.67 -11.35 3.08
CA ARG A 399 -15.66 -10.29 3.33
C ARG A 399 -16.11 -10.37 4.78
N VAL A 400 -16.10 -9.23 5.47
CA VAL A 400 -16.58 -9.10 6.84
C VAL A 400 -17.76 -8.14 6.87
N ASP A 401 -18.88 -8.57 7.43
CA ASP A 401 -20.01 -7.71 7.79
C ASP A 401 -19.82 -7.23 9.23
N THR A 402 -19.43 -5.96 9.39
CA THR A 402 -19.12 -5.39 10.70
C THR A 402 -20.35 -5.11 11.57
N GLN A 403 -21.56 -5.26 11.03
CA GLN A 403 -22.82 -5.12 11.79
C GLN A 403 -23.29 -6.46 12.35
N THR A 404 -23.27 -7.52 11.54
CA THR A 404 -23.71 -8.87 11.96
C THR A 404 -22.58 -9.68 12.60
N GLY A 405 -21.33 -9.39 12.23
CA GLY A 405 -20.15 -10.19 12.57
C GLY A 405 -19.91 -11.36 11.61
N ASP A 406 -20.69 -11.47 10.52
CA ASP A 406 -20.52 -12.54 9.54
C ASP A 406 -19.21 -12.38 8.77
N VAL A 407 -18.48 -13.50 8.64
CA VAL A 407 -17.26 -13.59 7.85
C VAL A 407 -17.47 -14.62 6.76
N LYS A 408 -17.28 -14.20 5.50
CA LYS A 408 -17.33 -15.05 4.32
C LYS A 408 -15.97 -15.06 3.65
N ALA A 409 -15.57 -16.20 3.09
CA ALA A 409 -14.26 -16.33 2.46
C ALA A 409 -14.34 -17.16 1.17
N LEU A 410 -13.79 -16.63 0.09
CA LEU A 410 -13.69 -17.31 -1.19
C LEU A 410 -12.31 -17.94 -1.35
N PHE A 411 -12.30 -19.24 -1.56
CA PHE A 411 -11.15 -20.02 -2.01
C PHE A 411 -11.40 -20.52 -3.43
N LEU A 412 -10.41 -20.42 -4.32
CA LEU A 412 -10.55 -20.88 -5.70
C LEU A 412 -9.75 -22.16 -5.97
N SER A 413 -8.47 -22.19 -5.65
CA SER A 413 -7.64 -23.38 -5.83
C SER A 413 -6.38 -23.35 -4.96
N ASP A 414 -5.76 -24.52 -4.79
CA ASP A 414 -4.45 -24.68 -4.14
C ASP A 414 -3.27 -24.16 -4.97
N THR A 415 -3.53 -23.67 -6.18
CA THR A 415 -2.52 -23.15 -7.13
C THR A 415 -2.63 -21.65 -7.35
N THR A 416 -3.51 -20.96 -6.60
CA THR A 416 -3.78 -19.54 -6.81
C THR A 416 -3.63 -18.70 -5.54
N THR A 417 -3.26 -17.44 -5.72
CA THR A 417 -3.29 -16.42 -4.66
C THR A 417 -3.92 -15.13 -5.17
N PHE A 418 -4.61 -14.41 -4.30
CA PHE A 418 -5.18 -13.09 -4.55
C PHE A 418 -4.17 -11.99 -4.22
N GLN A 419 -4.17 -10.93 -5.03
CA GLN A 419 -3.59 -9.63 -4.67
C GLN A 419 -4.66 -8.73 -4.02
N GLU A 420 -4.31 -7.48 -3.68
CA GLU A 420 -5.25 -6.51 -3.10
C GLU A 420 -6.57 -6.44 -3.90
N PRO A 421 -7.74 -6.60 -3.25
CA PRO A 421 -9.03 -6.43 -3.91
C PRO A 421 -9.33 -4.95 -4.18
N GLN A 422 -10.24 -4.64 -5.10
CA GLN A 422 -10.72 -3.29 -5.36
C GLN A 422 -12.25 -3.31 -5.40
N PHE A 423 -12.87 -2.53 -4.51
CA PHE A 423 -14.31 -2.29 -4.61
C PHE A 423 -14.61 -1.33 -5.75
N VAL A 424 -15.65 -1.65 -6.51
CA VAL A 424 -16.17 -0.81 -7.60
C VAL A 424 -17.66 -0.56 -7.38
N PRO A 425 -18.09 0.69 -7.20
CA PRO A 425 -19.51 1.01 -7.06
C PRO A 425 -20.23 0.84 -8.41
N VAL A 426 -21.39 0.18 -8.39
CA VAL A 426 -22.29 0.10 -9.55
C VAL A 426 -23.71 0.51 -9.13
N PRO A 427 -24.47 1.27 -9.95
CA PRO A 427 -25.74 1.88 -9.51
C PRO A 427 -26.84 0.90 -9.07
N ALA A 428 -26.83 -0.35 -9.54
CA ALA A 428 -27.93 -1.31 -9.39
C ALA A 428 -27.60 -2.52 -8.49
N ALA A 429 -26.44 -2.53 -7.83
CA ALA A 429 -26.03 -3.60 -6.92
C ALA A 429 -25.24 -3.04 -5.73
N GLU A 430 -24.97 -3.88 -4.73
CA GLU A 430 -24.12 -3.54 -3.57
C GLU A 430 -22.69 -3.15 -3.99
N GLY A 431 -22.26 -3.57 -5.17
CA GLY A 431 -20.95 -3.26 -5.76
C GLY A 431 -20.37 -4.48 -6.48
N LEU A 432 -19.21 -4.27 -7.10
CA LEU A 432 -18.35 -5.35 -7.59
C LEU A 432 -17.03 -5.33 -6.82
N LEU A 433 -16.34 -6.48 -6.82
CA LEU A 433 -14.94 -6.55 -6.45
C LEU A 433 -14.12 -7.02 -7.65
N LEU A 434 -13.00 -6.34 -7.86
CA LEU A 434 -11.93 -6.78 -8.75
C LEU A 434 -10.78 -7.31 -7.89
N ALA A 435 -10.17 -8.41 -8.28
CA ALA A 435 -8.92 -8.86 -7.66
C ALA A 435 -8.06 -9.55 -8.70
N VAL A 436 -6.74 -9.32 -8.67
CA VAL A 436 -5.83 -10.15 -9.46
C VAL A 436 -5.66 -11.48 -8.74
N LEU A 437 -5.74 -12.54 -9.54
CA LEU A 437 -5.50 -13.91 -9.17
C LEU A 437 -4.23 -14.37 -9.88
N ASP A 438 -3.20 -14.66 -9.11
CA ASP A 438 -1.94 -15.22 -9.57
C ASP A 438 -2.06 -16.73 -9.70
N HIS A 439 -1.78 -17.28 -10.87
CA HIS A 439 -1.81 -18.72 -11.17
C HIS A 439 -0.40 -19.28 -11.09
N HIS A 440 -0.04 -19.91 -9.97
CA HIS A 440 1.33 -20.38 -9.69
C HIS A 440 1.73 -21.60 -10.53
N ASP A 441 0.75 -22.37 -11.02
CA ASP A 441 0.95 -23.54 -11.88
C ASP A 441 1.32 -23.18 -13.33
N THR A 442 0.82 -22.05 -13.82
CA THR A 442 1.06 -21.54 -15.18
C THR A 442 1.95 -20.31 -15.21
N ALA A 443 2.23 -19.71 -14.05
CA ALA A 443 2.93 -18.43 -13.90
C ALA A 443 2.24 -17.29 -14.69
N LEU A 444 0.92 -17.30 -14.77
CA LEU A 444 0.10 -16.26 -15.40
C LEU A 444 -0.79 -15.57 -14.38
N ALA A 445 -1.49 -14.51 -14.79
CA ALA A 445 -2.45 -13.79 -13.97
C ALA A 445 -3.83 -13.74 -14.64
N SER A 446 -4.87 -13.58 -13.83
CA SER A 446 -6.19 -13.16 -14.29
C SER A 446 -6.78 -12.11 -13.35
N VAL A 447 -7.75 -11.33 -13.78
CA VAL A 447 -8.60 -10.53 -12.88
C VAL A 447 -9.92 -11.28 -12.69
N VAL A 448 -10.33 -11.50 -11.45
CA VAL A 448 -11.68 -11.96 -11.15
C VAL A 448 -12.61 -10.78 -10.91
N VAL A 449 -13.82 -10.85 -11.43
CA VAL A 449 -14.91 -9.91 -11.16
C VAL A 449 -15.95 -10.64 -10.32
N LEU A 450 -16.25 -10.12 -9.14
CA LEU A 450 -17.11 -10.74 -8.14
C LEU A 450 -18.27 -9.83 -7.79
N ASN A 451 -19.40 -10.42 -7.41
CA ASN A 451 -20.46 -9.68 -6.72
C ASN A 451 -20.00 -9.37 -5.29
N ALA A 452 -19.93 -8.09 -4.92
CA ALA A 452 -19.45 -7.69 -3.60
C ALA A 452 -20.36 -8.14 -2.44
N ALA A 453 -21.65 -8.39 -2.72
CA ALA A 453 -22.61 -8.87 -1.72
C ALA A 453 -22.45 -10.35 -1.37
N ASP A 454 -21.96 -11.16 -2.32
CA ASP A 454 -21.83 -12.60 -2.18
C ASP A 454 -20.60 -13.10 -2.95
N ILE A 455 -19.45 -13.02 -2.28
CA ILE A 455 -18.18 -13.48 -2.86
C ILE A 455 -18.08 -15.00 -2.95
N GLU A 456 -18.85 -15.75 -2.15
CA GLU A 456 -18.78 -17.23 -2.12
C GLU A 456 -19.43 -17.87 -3.34
N ALA A 457 -20.31 -17.13 -4.04
CA ALA A 457 -20.84 -17.53 -5.35
C ALA A 457 -19.75 -17.65 -6.43
N GLY A 458 -18.56 -17.10 -6.19
CA GLY A 458 -17.44 -17.11 -7.13
C GLY A 458 -17.53 -16.03 -8.20
N PRO A 459 -16.55 -15.98 -9.12
CA PRO A 459 -16.44 -14.93 -10.12
C PRO A 459 -17.59 -14.99 -11.13
N ILE A 460 -18.20 -13.84 -11.41
CA ILE A 460 -19.17 -13.68 -12.51
C ILE A 460 -18.46 -13.53 -13.87
N ALA A 461 -17.21 -13.06 -13.83
CA ALA A 461 -16.32 -13.01 -14.99
C ALA A 461 -14.87 -13.18 -14.54
N GLN A 462 -14.05 -13.71 -15.45
CA GLN A 462 -12.61 -13.84 -15.30
C GLN A 462 -11.92 -13.30 -16.56
N ILE A 463 -11.05 -12.33 -16.36
CA ILE A 463 -10.29 -11.65 -17.41
C ILE A 463 -8.90 -12.25 -17.43
N LYS A 464 -8.53 -12.96 -18.49
CA LYS A 464 -7.22 -13.62 -18.59
C LYS A 464 -6.15 -12.65 -19.05
N LEU A 465 -4.98 -12.70 -18.42
CA LEU A 465 -3.78 -12.04 -18.93
C LEU A 465 -2.83 -13.09 -19.52
N PRO A 466 -2.28 -12.84 -20.74
CA PRO A 466 -1.26 -13.71 -21.33
C PRO A 466 0.14 -13.44 -20.76
N ILE A 467 0.23 -12.80 -19.58
CA ILE A 467 1.48 -12.46 -18.91
C ILE A 467 1.36 -12.74 -17.41
N ARG A 468 2.52 -12.99 -16.79
CA ARG A 468 2.68 -12.93 -15.34
C ARG A 468 2.62 -11.49 -14.87
N LEU A 469 1.89 -11.26 -13.78
CA LEU A 469 2.03 -10.04 -13.01
C LEU A 469 2.88 -10.33 -11.77
N ARG A 470 3.70 -9.37 -11.37
CA ARG A 470 4.23 -9.34 -10.01
C ARG A 470 3.12 -8.84 -9.08
N ASP A 471 3.24 -9.21 -7.81
CA ASP A 471 2.38 -8.68 -6.75
C ASP A 471 2.45 -7.14 -6.72
N ALA A 472 1.30 -6.52 -6.94
CA ALA A 472 1.14 -5.08 -6.81
C ALA A 472 0.63 -4.77 -5.40
N PHE A 473 1.01 -3.62 -4.84
CA PHE A 473 0.58 -3.25 -3.50
C PHE A 473 -0.80 -2.61 -3.54
N HIS A 474 -0.90 -1.35 -3.99
CA HIS A 474 -2.16 -0.62 -3.93
C HIS A 474 -2.62 -0.03 -5.24
N GLY A 475 -3.95 0.07 -5.35
CA GLY A 475 -4.63 0.68 -6.48
C GLY A 475 -5.80 1.57 -6.12
N ASP A 476 -6.32 2.22 -7.16
CA ASP A 476 -7.48 3.11 -7.10
C ASP A 476 -8.38 2.86 -8.32
N TRP A 477 -9.69 2.97 -8.12
CA TRP A 477 -10.68 2.88 -9.18
C TRP A 477 -11.13 4.28 -9.60
N ALA A 478 -11.01 4.58 -10.89
CA ALA A 478 -11.51 5.80 -11.49
C ALA A 478 -12.69 5.50 -12.42
N PRO A 479 -13.93 5.87 -12.08
CA PRO A 479 -15.07 5.67 -12.97
C PRO A 479 -14.94 6.56 -14.21
N ALA A 480 -15.45 6.08 -15.35
CA ALA A 480 -15.47 6.84 -16.60
C ALA A 480 -16.28 8.14 -16.48
N ASN A 481 -17.31 8.15 -15.62
CA ASN A 481 -18.06 9.35 -15.26
C ASN A 481 -17.86 9.70 -13.77
N PRO A 482 -17.09 10.75 -13.44
CA PRO A 482 -16.73 11.07 -12.07
C PRO A 482 -17.88 11.59 -11.19
N THR A 483 -19.08 11.87 -11.74
CA THR A 483 -20.26 12.23 -10.92
C THR A 483 -20.81 11.08 -10.05
N ILE A 484 -20.22 9.88 -10.14
CA ILE A 484 -20.61 8.68 -9.37
C ILE A 484 -19.77 8.51 -8.08
N LEU A 485 -18.71 9.31 -7.90
CA LEU A 485 -17.84 9.28 -6.71
C LEU A 485 -18.36 10.17 -5.57
#